data_AF-A0A1H5RAN5-F1
#
_entry.id   AF-A0A1H5RAN5-F1
#
_cell.length_a   1.000
_cell.length_b   1.000
_cell.length_c   1.000
_cell.angle_alpha   90.00
_cell.angle_beta   90.00
_cell.angle_gamma   90.00
#
_symmetry.space_group_name_H-M   'P 1'
#
loop_
_entity.id
_entity.type
_entity.pdbx_description
1 polymer ?
#
loop_
_entity_poly.entity_id
_entity_poly.type
_entity_poly.pdbx_seq_one_letter_code
_entity_poly.pdbx_strand_id
1 'polypeptide(L)'
;MRNGFYAHSLGWLLGPWRETGEIATPEDGPVSWTHRADAAEAAAVILAERTVEGPVTLTAPTAATFADLAAEHTGREVKRVVVDDEQWVAGRIAAGTPEPMARMLLAFFIAARRGDFAETGPRLEELLGREPLPAALV
;
A
#
# COMPACT_ATOMS: atom_id res chain seq x y z
N MET A 1 -7.00 17.15 -0.07
CA MET A 1 -6.88 15.85 -0.76
C MET A 1 -6.68 14.76 0.27
N ARG A 2 -7.31 13.61 0.04
CA ARG A 2 -7.00 12.34 0.71
C ARG A 2 -6.48 11.39 -0.36
N ASN A 3 -5.37 10.72 -0.10
CA ASN A 3 -4.75 9.79 -1.04
C ASN A 3 -4.83 8.37 -0.46
N GLY A 4 -5.00 7.37 -1.32
CA GLY A 4 -4.78 5.97 -0.95
C GLY A 4 -3.34 5.74 -0.47
N PHE A 5 -3.11 4.61 0.20
CA PHE A 5 -1.79 4.32 0.75
C PHE A 5 -0.77 4.09 -0.38
N TYR A 6 0.42 4.67 -0.26
CA TYR A 6 1.34 4.74 -1.38
C TYR A 6 2.10 3.43 -1.63
N ALA A 7 2.19 3.00 -2.89
CA ALA A 7 2.92 1.79 -3.30
C ALA A 7 4.41 1.77 -2.90
N HIS A 8 5.09 2.92 -2.85
CA HIS A 8 6.49 2.98 -2.40
C HIS A 8 6.68 2.51 -0.95
N SER A 9 5.60 2.47 -0.15
CA SER A 9 5.68 2.00 1.24
C SER A 9 5.88 0.50 1.38
N LEU A 10 5.66 -0.26 0.31
CA LEU A 10 5.89 -1.70 0.27
C LEU A 10 7.35 -2.05 0.63
N GLY A 11 8.31 -1.21 0.27
CA GLY A 11 9.74 -1.48 0.50
C GLY A 11 10.13 -1.67 1.98
N TRP A 12 9.49 -0.97 2.91
CA TRP A 12 9.78 -1.09 4.35
C TRP A 12 8.75 -1.92 5.13
N LEU A 13 7.55 -2.09 4.59
CA LEU A 13 6.51 -2.95 5.17
C LEU A 13 6.81 -4.44 4.98
N LEU A 14 7.28 -4.83 3.79
CA LEU A 14 7.39 -6.24 3.37
C LEU A 14 8.65 -6.97 3.89
N GLY A 15 9.58 -6.26 4.52
CA GLY A 15 10.86 -6.85 4.94
C GLY A 15 11.76 -7.26 3.77
N PRO A 16 12.78 -8.12 3.98
CA PRO A 16 13.78 -8.48 2.97
C PRO A 16 13.26 -9.55 1.98
N TRP A 17 12.00 -9.45 1.53
CA TRP A 17 11.35 -10.46 0.66
C TRP A 17 12.10 -10.68 -0.67
N ARG A 18 12.88 -9.70 -1.14
CA ARG A 18 13.74 -9.80 -2.33
C ARG A 18 14.93 -10.74 -2.13
N GLU A 19 15.35 -10.94 -0.90
CA GLU A 19 16.42 -11.88 -0.54
C GLU A 19 15.80 -13.22 -0.16
N THR A 20 14.80 -13.22 0.72
CA THR A 20 14.23 -14.44 1.32
C THR A 20 13.24 -15.19 0.42
N GLY A 21 12.57 -14.47 -0.48
CA GLY A 21 11.45 -15.03 -1.26
C GLY A 21 10.13 -15.03 -0.50
N GLU A 22 10.10 -14.43 0.69
CA GLU A 22 8.96 -14.49 1.59
C GLU A 22 8.57 -13.10 2.09
N ILE A 23 7.28 -12.80 1.99
CA ILE A 23 6.63 -11.68 2.68
C ILE A 23 6.12 -12.23 4.01
N ALA A 24 7.00 -12.20 5.02
CA ALA A 24 6.72 -12.63 6.38
C ALA A 24 6.27 -11.43 7.24
N THR A 25 4.97 -11.17 7.23
CA THR A 25 4.36 -10.00 7.88
C THR A 25 3.05 -10.36 8.58
N PRO A 26 2.56 -9.51 9.50
CA PRO A 26 1.26 -9.69 10.12
C PRO A 26 0.13 -9.77 9.10
N GLU A 27 -1.01 -10.31 9.49
CA GLU A 27 -2.20 -10.33 8.64
C GLU A 27 -2.48 -8.91 8.12
N ASP A 28 -2.79 -8.80 6.84
CA ASP A 28 -3.11 -7.55 6.18
C ASP A 28 -4.55 -7.58 5.65
N GLY A 29 -4.94 -6.52 4.95
CA GLY A 29 -6.22 -6.47 4.27
C GLY A 29 -6.10 -5.69 2.96
N PRO A 30 -7.20 -5.58 2.21
CA PRO A 30 -7.19 -4.91 0.92
C PRO A 30 -6.81 -3.44 1.09
N VAL A 31 -5.81 -3.00 0.31
CA VAL A 31 -5.35 -1.62 0.28
C VAL A 31 -5.42 -1.09 -1.14
N SER A 32 -6.02 0.08 -1.33
CA SER A 32 -5.95 0.85 -2.58
C SER A 32 -4.54 1.45 -2.74
N TRP A 33 -3.61 0.67 -3.28
CA TRP A 33 -2.22 1.06 -3.49
C TRP A 33 -2.09 2.09 -4.61
N THR A 34 -2.05 3.38 -4.25
CA THR A 34 -2.01 4.47 -5.22
C THR A 34 -0.58 4.89 -5.54
N HIS A 35 -0.23 5.01 -6.83
CA HIS A 35 1.09 5.48 -7.22
C HIS A 35 1.24 6.99 -6.96
N ARG A 36 2.35 7.42 -6.36
CA ARG A 36 2.58 8.86 -6.05
C ARG A 36 2.58 9.74 -7.29
N ALA A 37 3.06 9.23 -8.42
CA ALA A 37 3.08 9.97 -9.68
C ALA A 37 1.65 10.26 -10.19
N ASP A 38 0.76 9.27 -10.16
CA ASP A 38 -0.64 9.42 -10.57
C ASP A 38 -1.39 10.40 -9.68
N ALA A 39 -1.19 10.31 -8.35
CA ALA A 39 -1.79 11.27 -7.42
C ALA A 39 -1.28 12.70 -7.65
N ALA A 40 0.00 12.87 -8.01
CA ALA A 40 0.58 14.18 -8.29
C ALA A 40 0.06 14.77 -9.61
N GLU A 41 -0.08 13.95 -10.65
CA GLU A 41 -0.64 14.34 -11.95
C GLU A 41 -2.10 14.76 -11.81
N ALA A 42 -2.93 13.95 -11.14
CA ALA A 42 -4.33 14.30 -10.86
C ALA A 42 -4.44 15.59 -10.03
N ALA A 43 -3.52 15.82 -9.08
CA ALA A 43 -3.47 17.07 -8.34
C ALA A 43 -3.12 18.28 -9.22
N ALA A 44 -2.21 18.13 -10.18
CA ALA A 44 -1.85 19.17 -11.13
C ALA A 44 -3.05 19.55 -12.02
N VAL A 45 -3.82 18.56 -12.50
CA VAL A 45 -5.05 18.78 -13.29
C VAL A 45 -6.09 19.58 -12.48
N ILE A 46 -6.37 19.17 -11.24
CA ILE A 46 -7.32 19.89 -10.37
C ILE A 46 -6.89 21.35 -10.17
N LEU A 47 -5.61 21.59 -9.95
CA LEU A 47 -5.09 22.94 -9.74
C LEU A 47 -5.16 23.81 -11.00
N ALA A 48 -4.89 23.22 -12.18
CA ALA A 48 -4.90 23.94 -13.46
C ALA A 48 -6.31 24.34 -13.89
N GLU A 49 -7.29 23.45 -13.73
CA GLU A 49 -8.64 23.67 -14.23
C GLU A 49 -9.58 24.29 -13.18
N ARG A 50 -9.18 24.33 -11.90
CA ARG A 50 -10.02 24.76 -10.77
C ARG A 50 -11.37 24.05 -10.74
N THR A 51 -11.39 22.80 -11.18
CA THR A 51 -12.61 22.03 -11.48
C THR A 51 -13.27 21.39 -10.27
N VAL A 52 -12.69 21.52 -9.07
CA VAL A 52 -13.21 20.83 -7.89
C VAL A 52 -13.30 21.76 -6.69
N GLU A 53 -14.50 21.84 -6.10
CA GLU A 53 -14.73 22.41 -4.78
C GLU A 53 -14.92 21.29 -3.75
N GLY A 54 -14.29 21.41 -2.58
CA GLY A 54 -14.41 20.45 -1.48
C GLY A 54 -13.37 19.32 -1.45
N PRO A 55 -13.54 18.32 -0.55
CA PRO A 55 -12.58 17.24 -0.39
C PRO A 55 -12.60 16.27 -1.58
N VAL A 56 -11.42 15.92 -2.07
CA VAL A 56 -11.21 14.90 -3.11
C VAL A 56 -10.44 13.72 -2.53
N THR A 57 -10.98 12.51 -2.73
CA THR A 57 -10.32 11.24 -2.45
C THR A 57 -9.75 10.67 -3.77
N LEU A 58 -8.45 10.41 -3.79
CA LEU A 58 -7.75 9.81 -4.92
C LEU A 58 -7.25 8.42 -4.52
N THR A 59 -7.86 7.39 -5.09
CA THR A 59 -7.61 5.98 -4.80
C THR A 59 -7.31 5.23 -6.10
N ALA A 60 -6.67 4.08 -5.97
CA ALA A 60 -6.48 3.12 -7.05
C ALA A 60 -7.84 2.52 -7.47
N PRO A 61 -7.97 2.03 -8.71
CA PRO A 61 -9.22 1.43 -9.20
C PRO A 61 -9.53 0.10 -8.50
N THR A 62 -8.51 -0.54 -7.94
CA THR A 62 -8.63 -1.80 -7.19
C THR A 62 -7.89 -1.70 -5.86
N ALA A 63 -8.28 -2.56 -4.91
CA ALA A 63 -7.56 -2.77 -3.67
C ALA A 63 -6.97 -4.18 -3.68
N ALA A 64 -5.72 -4.32 -3.23
CA ALA A 64 -5.00 -5.58 -3.24
C ALA A 64 -4.35 -5.86 -1.88
N THR A 65 -4.29 -7.13 -1.51
CA THR A 65 -3.53 -7.63 -0.35
C THR A 65 -2.08 -7.93 -0.75
N PHE A 66 -1.23 -8.22 0.24
CA PHE A 66 0.12 -8.71 -0.03
C PHE A 66 0.14 -10.10 -0.68
N ALA A 67 -0.90 -10.91 -0.49
CA ALA A 67 -1.04 -12.19 -1.19
C ALA A 67 -1.28 -11.98 -2.68
N ASP A 68 -2.15 -11.03 -3.04
CA ASP A 68 -2.45 -10.68 -4.44
C ASP A 68 -1.19 -10.14 -5.13
N LEU A 69 -0.50 -9.19 -4.48
CA LEU A 69 0.75 -8.62 -5.01
C LEU A 69 1.86 -9.66 -5.18
N ALA A 70 1.92 -10.66 -4.29
CA ALA A 70 2.88 -11.76 -4.40
C ALA A 70 2.53 -12.70 -5.57
N ALA A 71 1.24 -13.00 -5.77
CA ALA A 71 0.76 -13.85 -6.86
C ALA A 71 0.97 -13.22 -8.25
N GLU A 72 0.86 -11.90 -8.34
CA GLU A 72 1.07 -11.14 -9.59
C GLU A 72 2.56 -10.93 -9.93
N HIS A 73 3.48 -11.24 -9.01
CA HIS A 73 4.91 -11.03 -9.25
C HIS A 73 5.48 -12.09 -10.21
N THR A 74 5.87 -11.65 -11.41
CA THR A 74 6.35 -12.53 -12.49
C THR A 74 7.85 -12.82 -12.46
N GLY A 75 8.62 -12.13 -11.60
CA GLY A 75 10.09 -12.24 -11.56
C GLY A 75 10.61 -13.49 -10.87
N ARG A 76 9.92 -13.96 -9.83
CA ARG A 76 10.22 -15.18 -9.07
C ARG A 76 9.03 -15.53 -8.16
N GLU A 77 8.96 -16.77 -7.68
CA GLU A 77 7.96 -17.12 -6.67
C GLU A 77 8.20 -16.31 -5.38
N VAL A 78 7.17 -15.61 -4.89
CA VAL A 78 7.16 -14.92 -3.62
C VAL A 78 6.05 -15.50 -2.76
N LYS A 79 6.39 -15.99 -1.57
CA LYS A 79 5.42 -16.59 -0.65
C LYS A 79 4.93 -15.58 0.38
N ARG A 80 3.62 -15.53 0.58
CA ARG A 80 3.01 -14.78 1.68
C ARG A 80 2.96 -15.66 2.93
N VAL A 81 3.59 -15.22 4.01
CA VAL A 81 3.59 -15.91 5.31
C VAL A 81 3.04 -14.99 6.38
N VAL A 82 1.88 -15.34 6.95
CA VAL A 82 1.28 -14.57 8.04
C VAL A 82 2.01 -14.87 9.35
N VAL A 83 2.47 -13.83 10.02
CA VAL A 83 3.17 -13.89 11.31
C VAL A 83 2.27 -13.29 12.40
N ASP A 84 2.32 -13.82 13.61
CA ASP A 84 1.64 -13.20 14.75
C ASP A 84 2.12 -11.76 15.01
N ASP A 85 1.20 -10.89 15.42
CA ASP A 85 1.44 -9.45 15.60
C ASP A 85 2.59 -9.18 16.58
N GLU A 86 2.55 -9.81 17.76
CA GLU A 86 3.55 -9.59 18.82
C GLU A 86 4.86 -10.31 18.50
N GLN A 87 4.79 -11.50 17.88
CA GLN A 87 5.99 -12.18 17.36
C GLN A 87 6.73 -11.31 16.33
N TRP A 88 5.98 -10.66 15.43
CA TRP A 88 6.56 -9.80 14.40
C TRP A 88 7.18 -8.53 14.99
N VAL A 89 6.50 -7.88 15.95
CA VAL A 89 7.05 -6.73 16.68
C VAL A 89 8.34 -7.11 17.42
N ALA A 90 8.34 -8.22 18.16
CA ALA A 90 9.52 -8.71 18.86
C ALA A 90 10.68 -8.98 17.89
N GLY A 91 10.41 -9.60 16.74
CA GLY A 91 11.40 -9.83 15.68
C GLY A 91 12.01 -8.53 15.15
N ARG A 92 11.20 -7.50 14.91
CA ARG A 92 11.70 -6.19 14.46
C ARG A 92 12.54 -5.48 15.52
N ILE A 93 12.16 -5.58 16.79
CA ILE A 93 12.94 -5.03 17.91
C ILE A 93 14.28 -5.73 18.02
N ALA A 94 14.29 -7.07 17.94
CA ALA A 94 15.53 -7.86 17.94
C ALA A 94 16.44 -7.51 16.75
N ALA A 95 15.86 -7.14 15.61
CA ALA A 95 16.58 -6.65 14.43
C ALA A 95 17.01 -5.17 14.50
N GLY A 96 16.81 -4.50 15.65
CA GLY A 96 17.28 -3.13 15.90
C GLY A 96 16.26 -2.02 15.56
N THR A 97 15.02 -2.35 15.22
CA THR A 97 13.96 -1.34 15.07
C THR A 97 13.51 -0.84 16.44
N PRO A 98 13.43 0.48 16.70
CA PRO A 98 12.86 0.99 17.94
C PRO A 98 11.41 0.51 18.13
N GLU A 99 11.04 0.08 19.34
CA GLU A 99 9.69 -0.44 19.63
C GLU A 99 8.55 0.49 19.19
N PRO A 100 8.60 1.82 19.43
CA PRO A 100 7.53 2.72 18.98
C PRO A 100 7.34 2.70 17.45
N MET A 101 8.44 2.57 16.71
CA MET A 101 8.40 2.41 15.25
C MET A 101 7.74 1.09 14.89
N ALA A 102 8.17 -0.04 15.47
CA ALA A 102 7.59 -1.36 15.19
C ALA A 102 6.07 -1.41 15.46
N ARG A 103 5.62 -0.82 16.58
CA ARG A 103 4.18 -0.72 16.90
C ARG A 103 3.41 0.21 15.95
N MET A 104 4.02 1.31 15.50
CA MET A 104 3.42 2.18 14.49
C MET A 104 3.20 1.43 13.17
N LEU A 105 4.14 0.56 12.77
CA LEU A 105 3.95 -0.29 11.59
C LEU A 105 2.85 -1.30 11.81
N LEU A 106 2.80 -1.94 12.99
CA LEU A 106 1.75 -2.89 13.30
C LEU A 106 0.36 -2.25 13.18
N ALA A 107 0.20 -1.00 13.60
CA ALA A 107 -1.05 -0.25 13.46
C ALA A 107 -1.52 -0.14 12.00
N PHE A 108 -0.60 -0.08 11.03
CA PHE A 108 -0.95 -0.15 9.61
C PHE A 108 -1.60 -1.48 9.24
N PHE A 109 -1.01 -2.61 9.65
CA PHE A 109 -1.58 -3.95 9.37
C PHE A 109 -2.96 -4.12 10.00
N ILE A 110 -3.14 -3.64 11.25
CA ILE A 110 -4.42 -3.67 11.96
C ILE A 110 -5.48 -2.85 11.21
N ALA A 111 -5.14 -1.63 10.77
CA ALA A 111 -6.06 -0.79 10.01
C ALA A 111 -6.39 -1.40 8.62
N ALA A 112 -5.38 -1.93 7.93
CA ALA A 112 -5.55 -2.58 6.63
C ALA A 112 -6.51 -3.77 6.72
N ARG A 113 -6.32 -4.69 7.69
CA ARG A 113 -7.20 -5.86 7.87
C ARG A 113 -8.61 -5.51 8.37
N ARG A 114 -8.80 -4.30 8.91
CA ARG A 114 -10.14 -3.73 9.21
C ARG A 114 -10.83 -3.12 8.00
N GLY A 115 -10.12 -2.97 6.88
CA GLY A 115 -10.64 -2.37 5.65
C GLY A 115 -10.51 -0.85 5.59
N ASP A 116 -9.78 -0.23 6.52
CA ASP A 116 -9.66 1.24 6.60
C ASP A 116 -8.96 1.85 5.36
N PHE A 117 -8.32 1.02 4.53
CA PHE A 117 -7.64 1.42 3.29
C PHE A 117 -8.22 0.78 2.02
N ALA A 118 -9.39 0.14 2.11
CA ALA A 118 -10.00 -0.60 1.01
C ALA A 118 -10.81 0.28 0.04
N GLU A 119 -11.02 1.56 0.37
CA GLU A 119 -11.80 2.48 -0.47
C GLU A 119 -11.15 2.64 -1.86
N THR A 120 -11.95 2.45 -2.91
CA THR A 120 -11.56 2.56 -4.33
C THR A 120 -12.54 3.47 -5.04
N GLY A 121 -12.15 4.04 -6.18
CA GLY A 121 -13.04 4.88 -6.97
C GLY A 121 -12.48 5.29 -8.32
N PRO A 122 -13.34 5.68 -9.27
CA PRO A 122 -12.94 6.02 -10.64
C PRO A 122 -12.28 7.40 -10.74
N ARG A 123 -12.31 8.19 -9.66
CA ARG A 123 -11.96 9.61 -9.71
C ARG A 123 -10.53 9.89 -10.16
N LEU A 124 -9.60 8.99 -9.79
CA LEU A 124 -8.22 9.10 -10.23
C LEU A 124 -8.10 8.89 -11.75
N GLU A 125 -8.74 7.86 -12.28
CA GLU A 125 -8.77 7.57 -13.72
C GLU A 125 -9.42 8.70 -14.52
N GLU A 126 -10.55 9.23 -14.05
CA GLU A 126 -11.25 10.37 -14.67
C GLU A 126 -10.36 11.60 -14.79
N LEU A 127 -9.56 11.91 -13.75
CA LEU A 127 -8.68 13.07 -13.73
C LEU A 127 -7.42 12.87 -14.58
N LEU A 128 -6.94 11.64 -14.72
CA LEU A 128 -5.78 11.33 -15.54
C LEU A 128 -6.13 11.18 -17.03
N GLY A 129 -7.38 10.79 -17.35
CA GLY A 129 -7.78 10.43 -18.71
C GLY A 129 -7.13 9.14 -19.24
N ARG A 130 -6.57 8.33 -18.33
CA ARG A 130 -5.93 7.03 -18.59
C ARG A 130 -6.05 6.15 -17.34
N GLU A 131 -5.88 4.85 -17.52
CA GLU A 131 -5.79 3.92 -16.40
C GLU A 131 -4.59 4.28 -15.47
N PRO A 132 -4.80 4.33 -14.14
CA PRO A 132 -3.72 4.48 -13.17
C PRO A 132 -2.75 3.30 -13.21
N LEU A 133 -1.51 3.52 -12.79
CA LEU A 133 -0.50 2.46 -12.74
C LEU A 133 -0.92 1.38 -11.73
N PRO A 134 -0.84 0.08 -12.09
CA PRO A 134 -1.12 -1.00 -11.16
C PRO A 134 -0.05 -1.05 -10.06
N ALA A 135 -0.46 -1.49 -8.87
CA ALA A 135 0.49 -1.81 -7.83
C ALA A 135 1.16 -3.15 -8.14
N ALA A 136 2.49 -3.19 -8.10
CA ALA A 136 3.25 -4.39 -8.34
C ALA A 136 4.49 -4.44 -7.45
N LEU A 137 4.92 -5.66 -7.13
CA LEU A 137 6.24 -5.88 -6.56
C LEU A 137 7.29 -5.67 -7.65
N VAL A 138 8.00 -4.55 -7.57
CA VAL A 138 9.19 -4.20 -8.37
C VAL A 138 10.45 -4.40 -7.55
#